data_AF-A0A2G9GRC0-F1
#
_entry.id   AF-A0A2G9GRC0-F1
#
_cell.length_a   1.000
_cell.length_b   1.000
_cell.length_c   1.000
_cell.angle_alpha   90.00
_cell.angle_beta   90.00
_cell.angle_gamma   90.00
#
_symmetry.space_group_name_H-M   'P 1'
#
loop_
_entity.id
_entity.type
_entity.pdbx_description
1 polymer ?
#
loop_
_entity_poly.entity_id
_entity_poly.type
_entity_poly.pdbx_seq_one_letter_code
_entity_poly.pdbx_strand_id
1 'polypeptide(L)'
;MIILDLLSIGSLGSGGYDTVENVHVRNCTLKQTLTGVRIKTLQGGKGYARRISFEGIKFVAVDNPIQIDQFYCPLKVNCQNYTSAVAISDVSFTAISGTSIAENVINLSCSQTIGCRNINIDRVYITSSTPGKKVLANCFNAHGQATHTKPTVKCLLP
;
A
#
# COMPACT_ATOMS: atom_id res chain seq x y z
N MET A 1 -4.56 10.00 -22.66
CA MET A 1 -5.04 8.74 -22.06
C MET A 1 -4.34 8.59 -20.72
N ILE A 2 -5.02 8.99 -19.65
CA ILE A 2 -4.52 9.05 -18.28
C ILE A 2 -5.51 8.22 -17.45
N ILE A 3 -5.07 7.12 -16.84
CA ILE A 3 -5.86 6.41 -15.83
C ILE A 3 -5.24 6.77 -14.49
N LEU A 4 -5.86 7.72 -13.81
CA LEU A 4 -5.53 8.14 -12.45
C LEU A 4 -6.03 7.06 -11.48
N ASP A 5 -5.10 6.41 -10.78
CA ASP A 5 -5.24 5.92 -9.41
C ASP A 5 -6.64 5.41 -8.98
N LEU A 6 -7.03 4.21 -9.42
CA LEU A 6 -8.41 3.74 -9.27
C LEU A 6 -8.87 3.53 -7.82
N LEU A 7 -7.98 3.13 -6.89
CA LEU A 7 -8.31 2.98 -5.46
C LEU A 7 -7.15 3.46 -4.56
N SER A 8 -7.03 4.77 -4.43
CA SER A 8 -5.97 5.40 -3.62
C SER A 8 -6.57 6.26 -2.50
N ILE A 9 -6.05 6.10 -1.28
CA ILE A 9 -6.25 7.04 -0.17
C ILE A 9 -5.08 8.04 -0.19
N GLY A 10 -5.40 9.33 -0.27
CA GLY A 10 -4.44 10.44 -0.33
C GLY A 10 -4.26 11.06 -1.73
N SER A 11 -3.26 11.92 -1.94
CA SER A 11 -2.14 12.19 -1.01
C SER A 11 -2.57 12.96 0.22
N LEU A 12 -2.11 12.51 1.39
CA LEU A 12 -2.34 13.17 2.69
C LEU A 12 -1.09 13.92 3.14
N GLY A 13 -1.29 14.93 3.99
CA GLY A 13 -0.25 15.76 4.59
C GLY A 13 0.15 16.96 3.74
N SER A 14 -0.72 17.43 2.83
CA SER A 14 -0.43 18.61 2.00
C SER A 14 -0.92 19.88 2.68
N GLY A 15 0.00 20.76 3.08
CA GLY A 15 -0.35 22.09 3.56
C GLY A 15 -1.03 22.15 4.94
N GLY A 16 -1.03 21.07 5.73
CA GLY A 16 -1.69 21.04 7.03
C GLY A 16 -1.65 19.69 7.75
N TYR A 17 -2.63 19.48 8.64
CA TYR A 17 -2.85 18.23 9.37
C TYR A 17 -4.04 17.48 8.76
N ASP A 18 -3.77 16.43 7.99
CA ASP A 18 -4.82 15.67 7.28
C ASP A 18 -5.24 14.42 8.07
N THR A 19 -6.53 14.09 8.04
CA THR A 19 -7.06 12.93 8.76
C THR A 19 -7.92 12.07 7.86
N VAL A 20 -7.71 10.75 7.95
CA VAL A 20 -8.56 9.73 7.32
C VAL A 20 -8.81 8.62 8.32
N GLU A 21 -10.07 8.22 8.45
CA GLU A 21 -10.43 7.17 9.39
C GLU A 21 -11.69 6.41 8.94
N ASN A 22 -11.78 5.12 9.29
CA ASN A 22 -12.94 4.25 9.01
C ASN A 22 -13.27 4.10 7.53
N VAL A 23 -12.27 3.77 6.73
CA VAL A 23 -12.44 3.54 5.30
C VAL A 23 -12.52 2.03 5.02
N HIS A 24 -13.58 1.62 4.32
CA HIS A 24 -13.79 0.22 3.94
C HIS A 24 -13.96 0.11 2.42
N VAL A 25 -13.00 -0.55 1.76
CA VAL A 25 -13.04 -0.85 0.33
C VAL A 25 -13.24 -2.35 0.17
N ARG A 26 -14.33 -2.78 -0.47
CA ARG A 26 -14.72 -4.19 -0.52
C ARG A 26 -15.21 -4.65 -1.88
N ASN A 27 -14.94 -5.91 -2.21
CA ASN A 27 -15.51 -6.64 -3.35
C ASN A 27 -15.29 -5.96 -4.71
N CYS A 28 -14.08 -5.43 -4.93
CA CYS A 28 -13.70 -4.80 -6.19
C CYS A 28 -12.87 -5.74 -7.07
N THR A 29 -12.96 -5.54 -8.39
CA THR A 29 -12.03 -6.16 -9.35
C THR A 29 -11.30 -5.06 -10.11
N LEU A 30 -9.96 -5.05 -10.05
CA LEU A 30 -9.11 -4.13 -10.80
C LEU A 30 -8.40 -4.91 -11.91
N LYS A 31 -8.53 -4.44 -13.15
CA LYS A 31 -7.97 -5.08 -14.34
C LYS A 31 -7.09 -4.12 -15.11
N GLN A 32 -5.87 -4.55 -15.41
CA GLN A 32 -4.93 -3.84 -16.29
C GLN A 32 -4.70 -2.39 -15.85
N THR A 33 -4.57 -2.19 -14.54
CA THR A 33 -4.36 -0.87 -13.91
C THR A 33 -2.92 -0.71 -13.49
N LEU A 34 -2.43 0.53 -13.45
CA LEU A 34 -1.09 0.84 -12.92
C LEU A 34 -1.00 0.59 -11.42
N THR A 35 -2.10 0.80 -10.69
CA THR A 35 -2.18 0.64 -9.24
C THR A 35 -3.41 -0.15 -8.85
N GLY A 36 -3.26 -0.98 -7.81
CA GLY A 36 -4.35 -1.69 -7.16
C GLY A 36 -4.94 -0.85 -6.04
N VAL A 37 -4.71 -1.28 -4.80
CA VAL A 37 -5.08 -0.55 -3.58
C VAL A 37 -3.86 0.18 -3.02
N ARG A 38 -4.02 1.46 -2.72
CA ARG A 38 -2.89 2.29 -2.30
C ARG A 38 -3.23 3.28 -1.18
N ILE A 39 -2.31 3.47 -0.25
CA ILE A 39 -2.27 4.62 0.65
C ILE A 39 -1.02 5.45 0.31
N LYS A 40 -1.19 6.73 0.02
CA LYS A 40 -0.08 7.65 -0.29
C LYS A 40 -0.09 8.86 0.63
N THR A 41 1.05 9.21 1.22
CA THR A 41 1.21 10.40 2.06
C THR A 41 2.44 11.18 1.63
N LEU A 42 2.35 12.51 1.65
CA LEU A 42 3.48 13.37 1.34
C LEU A 42 4.59 13.20 2.38
N GLN A 43 5.83 13.10 1.89
CA GLN A 43 7.00 13.09 2.75
C GLN A 43 7.05 14.37 3.58
N GLY A 44 7.25 14.26 4.90
CA GLY A 44 7.18 15.40 5.82
C GLY A 44 5.77 15.83 6.23
N GLY A 45 4.73 15.19 5.69
CA GLY A 45 3.34 15.49 6.01
C GLY A 45 2.98 15.31 7.50
N LYS A 46 1.84 15.85 7.90
CA LYS A 46 1.31 15.74 9.27
C LYS A 46 -0.13 15.26 9.23
N GLY A 47 -0.53 14.45 10.19
CA GLY A 47 -1.87 13.87 10.21
C GLY A 47 -1.91 12.42 10.64
N TYR A 48 -3.05 11.76 10.37
CA TYR A 48 -3.18 10.32 10.50
C TYR A 48 -4.08 9.69 9.42
N ALA A 49 -3.83 8.42 9.12
CA ALA A 49 -4.69 7.54 8.35
C ALA A 49 -4.84 6.22 9.12
N ARG A 50 -6.03 5.93 9.64
CA ARG A 50 -6.22 4.74 10.49
C ARG A 50 -7.55 4.02 10.30
N ARG A 51 -7.65 2.78 10.76
CA ARG A 51 -8.86 1.93 10.62
C ARG A 51 -9.31 1.84 9.16
N ILE A 52 -8.43 1.30 8.32
CA ILE A 52 -8.65 1.18 6.87
C ILE A 52 -8.64 -0.30 6.49
N SER A 53 -9.65 -0.76 5.74
CA SER A 53 -9.71 -2.14 5.27
C SER A 53 -9.89 -2.25 3.76
N PHE A 54 -9.06 -3.08 3.12
CA PHE A 54 -9.23 -3.55 1.76
C PHE A 54 -9.56 -5.04 1.78
N GLU A 55 -10.77 -5.41 1.37
CA GLU A 55 -11.31 -6.76 1.50
C GLU A 55 -11.88 -7.30 0.19
N GLY A 56 -11.61 -8.58 -0.13
CA GLY A 56 -12.27 -9.24 -1.26
C GLY A 56 -11.88 -8.64 -2.62
N ILE A 57 -10.63 -8.16 -2.74
CA ILE A 57 -10.13 -7.51 -3.95
C ILE A 57 -9.57 -8.53 -4.94
N LYS A 58 -9.98 -8.44 -6.21
CA LYS A 58 -9.44 -9.25 -7.31
C LYS A 58 -8.57 -8.43 -8.26
N PHE A 59 -7.36 -8.88 -8.51
CA PHE A 59 -6.44 -8.27 -9.47
C PHE A 59 -6.33 -9.09 -10.76
N VAL A 60 -6.35 -8.41 -11.91
CA VAL A 60 -6.06 -9.03 -13.21
C VAL A 60 -5.01 -8.19 -13.91
N ALA A 61 -3.78 -8.70 -13.97
CA ALA A 61 -2.66 -8.03 -14.63
C ALA A 61 -2.45 -6.57 -14.15
N VAL A 62 -2.54 -6.34 -12.83
CA VAL A 62 -2.28 -5.02 -12.22
C VAL A 62 -0.78 -4.83 -12.01
N ASP A 63 -0.25 -3.64 -12.29
CA ASP A 63 1.18 -3.36 -12.16
C ASP A 63 1.61 -3.31 -10.67
N ASN A 64 1.05 -2.39 -9.87
CA ASN A 64 1.36 -2.24 -8.43
C ASN A 64 0.14 -2.56 -7.55
N PRO A 65 -0.09 -3.83 -7.15
CA PRO A 65 -1.36 -4.26 -6.56
C PRO A 65 -1.60 -3.74 -5.13
N ILE A 66 -0.64 -3.83 -4.23
CA ILE A 66 -0.77 -3.37 -2.84
C ILE A 66 0.37 -2.41 -2.53
N GLN A 67 0.03 -1.17 -2.14
CA GLN A 67 1.03 -0.16 -1.84
C GLN A 67 0.68 0.70 -0.61
N ILE A 68 1.66 0.91 0.25
CA ILE A 68 1.72 2.05 1.18
C ILE A 68 2.98 2.83 0.82
N ASP A 69 2.83 4.12 0.55
CA ASP A 69 3.92 5.01 0.17
C ASP A 69 3.88 6.30 1.01
N GLN A 70 4.71 6.37 2.05
CA GLN A 70 4.91 7.57 2.85
C GLN A 70 6.00 8.50 2.29
N PHE A 71 6.61 8.17 1.15
CA PHE A 71 7.62 8.97 0.48
C PHE A 71 7.08 9.66 -0.78
N TYR A 72 5.76 9.78 -0.90
CA TYR A 72 5.14 10.37 -2.08
C TYR A 72 5.61 11.83 -2.25
N CYS A 73 6.31 12.10 -3.36
CA CYS A 73 6.86 13.40 -3.67
C CYS A 73 6.67 13.71 -5.17
N PRO A 74 5.46 14.10 -5.60
CA PRO A 74 5.09 14.16 -7.01
C PRO A 74 5.87 15.20 -7.80
N LEU A 75 6.20 16.34 -7.18
CA LEU A 75 6.95 17.42 -7.83
C LEU A 75 8.46 17.13 -7.91
N LYS A 76 8.96 16.10 -7.22
CA LYS A 76 10.39 15.78 -7.08
C LYS A 76 11.27 16.96 -6.61
N VAL A 77 10.67 17.97 -6.00
CA VAL A 77 11.35 19.14 -5.43
C VAL A 77 11.27 19.02 -3.92
N ASN A 78 12.40 19.22 -3.23
CA ASN A 78 12.50 19.21 -1.77
C ASN A 78 12.00 17.92 -1.08
N CYS A 79 12.20 16.75 -1.72
CA CYS A 79 11.91 15.44 -1.11
C CYS A 79 12.99 15.03 -0.09
N GLN A 80 13.27 15.92 0.87
CA GLN A 80 14.27 15.65 1.90
C GLN A 80 13.71 14.65 2.93
N ASN A 81 14.60 13.97 3.64
CA ASN A 81 14.19 13.14 4.76
C ASN A 81 13.68 14.04 5.89
N TYR A 82 12.39 13.97 6.15
CA TYR A 82 11.73 14.70 7.23
C TYR A 82 11.51 13.80 8.43
N THR A 83 11.50 14.40 9.62
CA THR A 83 11.19 13.69 10.86
C THR A 83 9.69 13.51 11.10
N SER A 84 8.85 14.34 10.45
CA SER A 84 7.39 14.19 10.44
C SER A 84 6.91 13.29 9.30
N ALA A 85 5.81 12.58 9.56
CA ALA A 85 5.02 11.89 8.56
C ALA A 85 3.57 11.76 9.07
N VAL A 86 2.63 11.58 8.14
CA VAL A 86 1.25 11.20 8.46
C VAL A 86 1.28 9.81 9.11
N ALA A 87 0.81 9.66 10.33
CA ALA A 87 0.81 8.37 11.03
C ALA A 87 -0.16 7.39 10.35
N ILE A 88 0.29 6.18 10.02
CA ILE A 88 -0.55 5.12 9.44
C ILE A 88 -0.69 3.98 10.44
N SER A 89 -1.93 3.64 10.83
CA SER A 89 -2.19 2.53 11.74
C SER A 89 -3.44 1.73 11.39
N ASP A 90 -3.54 0.49 11.88
CA ASP A 90 -4.77 -0.32 11.82
C ASP A 90 -5.28 -0.48 10.38
N VAL A 91 -4.38 -0.92 9.49
CA VAL A 91 -4.67 -1.14 8.08
C VAL A 91 -4.70 -2.64 7.80
N SER A 92 -5.78 -3.13 7.18
CA SER A 92 -5.93 -4.54 6.85
C SER A 92 -6.08 -4.78 5.35
N PHE A 93 -5.34 -5.74 4.82
CA PHE A 93 -5.49 -6.30 3.47
C PHE A 93 -5.93 -7.75 3.60
N THR A 94 -7.20 -8.04 3.29
CA THR A 94 -7.80 -9.36 3.54
C THR A 94 -8.49 -9.94 2.32
N ALA A 95 -8.35 -11.26 2.13
CA ALA A 95 -9.00 -11.99 1.03
C ALA A 95 -8.73 -11.37 -0.35
N ILE A 96 -7.48 -11.01 -0.62
CA ILE A 96 -7.04 -10.40 -1.87
C ILE A 96 -6.41 -11.48 -2.76
N SER A 97 -6.78 -11.54 -4.03
CA SER A 97 -6.24 -12.54 -4.96
C SER A 97 -6.07 -12.00 -6.37
N GLY A 98 -5.19 -12.62 -7.17
CA GLY A 98 -5.12 -12.33 -8.60
C GLY A 98 -3.72 -12.31 -9.17
N THR A 99 -3.55 -11.57 -10.27
CA THR A 99 -2.30 -11.51 -11.01
C THR A 99 -1.73 -10.10 -11.18
N SER A 100 -0.41 -10.02 -11.27
CA SER A 100 0.35 -8.80 -11.53
C SER A 100 1.27 -8.95 -12.72
N ILE A 101 1.50 -7.85 -13.45
CA ILE A 101 2.52 -7.80 -14.51
C ILE A 101 3.91 -7.42 -13.97
N ALA A 102 3.98 -6.94 -12.73
CA ALA A 102 5.22 -6.56 -12.06
C ALA A 102 5.73 -7.66 -11.14
N GLU A 103 7.00 -7.53 -10.76
CA GLU A 103 7.61 -8.39 -9.76
C GLU A 103 7.22 -7.99 -8.34
N ASN A 104 7.21 -6.69 -8.01
CA ASN A 104 6.93 -6.21 -6.66
C ASN A 104 5.43 -6.00 -6.47
N VAL A 105 4.76 -6.97 -5.82
CA VAL A 105 3.28 -6.97 -5.72
C VAL A 105 2.74 -6.44 -4.41
N ILE A 106 3.60 -6.39 -3.39
CA ILE A 106 3.32 -5.77 -2.09
C ILE A 106 4.48 -4.84 -1.80
N ASN A 107 4.21 -3.54 -1.64
CA ASN A 107 5.23 -2.55 -1.34
C ASN A 107 4.76 -1.65 -0.20
N LEU A 108 5.35 -1.80 0.99
CA LEU A 108 5.02 -1.04 2.19
C LEU A 108 6.20 -0.15 2.55
N SER A 109 6.27 1.02 1.95
CA SER A 109 7.33 2.01 2.17
C SER A 109 6.89 3.04 3.19
N CYS A 110 7.20 2.80 4.47
CA CYS A 110 6.84 3.68 5.58
C CYS A 110 8.00 4.60 6.01
N SER A 111 7.70 5.77 6.55
CA SER A 111 8.69 6.75 7.00
C SER A 111 9.66 6.12 8.00
N GLN A 112 10.95 6.47 7.91
CA GLN A 112 11.98 5.99 8.83
C GLN A 112 11.73 6.39 10.29
N THR A 113 11.13 7.55 10.53
CA THR A 113 10.89 8.07 11.89
C THR A 113 9.51 7.69 12.44
N ILE A 114 8.50 7.59 11.58
CA ILE A 114 7.12 7.26 11.95
C ILE A 114 6.64 6.13 11.05
N GLY A 115 7.01 4.90 11.43
CA GLY A 115 6.64 3.68 10.70
C GLY A 115 5.14 3.37 10.76
N CYS A 116 4.65 2.59 9.80
CA CYS A 116 3.26 2.14 9.81
C CYS A 116 3.07 1.04 10.86
N ARG A 117 1.98 1.10 11.63
CA ARG A 117 1.74 0.17 12.76
C ARG A 117 0.45 -0.63 12.60
N ASN A 118 0.41 -1.81 13.20
CA ASN A 118 -0.75 -2.71 13.17
C ASN A 118 -1.26 -2.96 11.73
N ILE A 119 -0.34 -3.31 10.83
CA ILE A 119 -0.66 -3.73 9.46
C ILE A 119 -1.00 -5.23 9.47
N ASN A 120 -2.22 -5.58 9.07
CA ASN A 120 -2.63 -6.98 8.98
C ASN A 120 -2.77 -7.40 7.51
N ILE A 121 -2.05 -8.44 7.11
CA ILE A 121 -2.15 -9.04 5.77
C ILE A 121 -2.58 -10.49 5.94
N ASP A 122 -3.78 -10.83 5.49
CA ASP A 122 -4.34 -12.18 5.68
C ASP A 122 -5.06 -12.67 4.43
N ARG A 123 -4.79 -13.92 4.02
CA ARG A 123 -5.32 -14.53 2.79
C ARG A 123 -5.08 -13.64 1.56
N VAL A 124 -3.81 -13.31 1.31
CA VAL A 124 -3.38 -12.49 0.16
C VAL A 124 -2.57 -13.34 -0.82
N TYR A 125 -3.11 -13.61 -2.01
CA TYR A 125 -2.53 -14.51 -3.01
C TYR A 125 -2.39 -13.84 -4.37
N ILE A 126 -1.24 -13.24 -4.63
CA ILE A 126 -0.92 -12.58 -5.88
C ILE A 126 0.21 -13.34 -6.58
N THR A 127 0.05 -13.61 -7.87
CA THR A 127 1.07 -14.25 -8.72
C THR A 127 1.38 -13.42 -9.95
N SER A 128 2.46 -13.75 -10.66
CA SER A 128 2.74 -13.13 -11.95
C SER A 128 1.69 -13.54 -13.00
N SER A 129 1.32 -12.61 -13.88
CA SER A 129 0.57 -12.87 -15.11
C SER A 129 1.42 -13.57 -16.17
N THR A 130 2.74 -13.47 -16.07
CA THR A 130 3.69 -14.22 -16.91
C THR A 130 4.07 -15.54 -16.23
N PRO A 131 3.84 -16.70 -16.87
CA PRO A 131 4.22 -18.00 -16.33
C PRO A 131 5.71 -18.06 -15.94
N GLY A 132 6.02 -18.74 -14.82
CA GLY A 132 7.38 -18.96 -14.35
C GLY A 132 8.05 -17.76 -13.65
N LYS A 133 7.53 -16.54 -13.77
CA LYS A 133 8.06 -15.38 -13.05
C LYS A 133 7.61 -15.39 -11.59
N LYS A 134 8.54 -15.00 -10.70
CA LYS A 134 8.28 -14.82 -9.27
C LYS A 134 7.73 -13.42 -9.02
N VAL A 135 7.12 -13.27 -7.85
CA VAL A 135 6.68 -11.98 -7.32
C VAL A 135 7.19 -11.83 -5.89
N LEU A 136 7.39 -10.59 -5.47
CA LEU A 136 8.06 -10.21 -4.23
C LEU A 136 7.19 -9.27 -3.40
N ALA A 137 7.48 -9.27 -2.09
CA ALA A 137 6.93 -8.32 -1.13
C ALA A 137 8.08 -7.56 -0.47
N ASN A 138 7.98 -6.24 -0.45
CA ASN A 138 8.96 -5.34 0.15
C ASN A 138 8.31 -4.48 1.23
N CYS A 139 9.04 -4.25 2.30
CA CYS A 139 8.59 -3.48 3.44
C CYS A 139 9.76 -2.66 3.95
N PHE A 140 9.47 -1.44 4.38
CA PHE A 140 10.41 -0.57 5.06
C PHE A 140 9.67 0.12 6.21
N ASN A 141 10.16 -0.09 7.44
CA ASN A 141 9.55 0.41 8.69
C ASN A 141 8.03 0.16 8.84
N ALA A 142 7.56 -1.00 8.37
CA ALA A 142 6.17 -1.42 8.48
C ALA A 142 6.05 -2.54 9.52
N HIS A 143 5.09 -2.40 10.43
CA HIS A 143 4.91 -3.30 11.56
C HIS A 143 3.51 -3.92 11.60
N GLY A 144 3.44 -5.21 11.86
CA GLY A 144 2.22 -5.98 12.04
C GLY A 144 2.45 -7.45 11.72
N GLN A 145 1.46 -8.08 11.09
CA GLN A 145 1.48 -9.53 10.86
C GLN A 145 0.99 -9.89 9.45
N ALA A 146 1.59 -10.94 8.91
CA ALA A 146 1.21 -11.53 7.63
C ALA A 146 0.93 -13.02 7.81
N THR A 147 -0.28 -13.47 7.48
CA THR A 147 -0.69 -14.88 7.56
C THR A 147 -1.33 -15.30 6.23
N HIS A 148 -1.10 -16.55 5.82
CA HIS A 148 -1.67 -17.09 4.58
C HIS A 148 -1.40 -16.24 3.34
N THR A 149 -0.13 -15.90 3.07
CA THR A 149 0.23 -15.03 1.94
C THR A 149 1.09 -15.73 0.88
N LYS A 150 0.85 -15.36 -0.39
CA LYS A 150 1.73 -15.61 -1.52
C LYS A 150 1.83 -14.32 -2.34
N PRO A 151 3.01 -13.68 -2.48
CA PRO A 151 4.29 -14.08 -1.90
C PRO A 151 4.30 -14.00 -0.36
N THR A 152 5.27 -14.66 0.26
CA THR A 152 5.50 -14.56 1.70
C THR A 152 6.02 -13.17 2.06
N VAL A 153 5.40 -12.51 3.04
CA VAL A 153 5.78 -11.14 3.46
C VAL A 153 6.73 -11.19 4.67
N LYS A 154 7.97 -11.66 4.45
CA LYS A 154 8.97 -11.81 5.54
C LYS A 154 9.53 -10.48 6.06
N CYS A 155 9.34 -9.39 5.32
CA CYS A 155 9.88 -8.07 5.64
C CYS A 155 9.01 -7.28 6.64
N LEU A 156 7.79 -7.75 6.91
CA LEU A 156 6.89 -7.08 7.84
C LEU A 156 7.38 -7.36 9.27
N LEU A 157 7.72 -6.31 9.99
CA LEU A 157 8.23 -6.41 11.35
C LEU A 157 7.07 -6.70 12.31
N PRO A 158 7.29 -7.37 13.44
CA PRO A 158 6.29 -7.44 14.50
C PRO A 158 5.99 -6.04 15.08
#